data_AF-A0A0F9T5L0-F1
#
_entry.id   AF-A0A0F9T5L0-F1
#
_cell.length_a   1.000
_cell.length_b   1.000
_cell.length_c   1.000
_cell.angle_alpha   90.00
_cell.angle_beta   90.00
_cell.angle_gamma   90.00
#
_symmetry.space_group_name_H-M   'P 1'
#
loop_
_entity.id
_entity.type
_entity.pdbx_description
1 polymer ?
#
loop_
_entity_poly.entity_id
_entity_poly.type
_entity_poly.pdbx_seq_one_letter_code
_entity_poly.pdbx_strand_id
1 'polypeptide(L)'
;MSEWKKEFQYLLDRKILSRDELAYLFGQINSIIEAELKQHRWIPVSERLPEQKNSYCSAWVVARDKRTWTIAQYNYEYARWEKDHSPYDLSMEAITHWKPIILP
;
A
#
# COMPACT_ATOMS: atom_id res chain seq x y z
N MET A 1 20.38 -24.65 -7.30
CA MET A 1 18.91 -24.70 -7.10
C MET A 1 18.61 -23.96 -5.81
N SER A 2 17.76 -22.92 -5.83
CA SER A 2 17.46 -22.08 -4.66
C SER A 2 16.84 -22.91 -3.51
N GLU A 3 17.10 -22.52 -2.27
CA GLU A 3 16.74 -23.27 -1.05
C GLU A 3 15.25 -23.58 -0.98
N TRP A 4 14.40 -22.59 -1.27
CA TRP A 4 12.94 -22.73 -1.32
C TRP A 4 12.45 -23.77 -2.34
N LYS A 5 13.17 -23.99 -3.45
CA LYS A 5 12.80 -25.01 -4.45
C LYS A 5 13.01 -26.43 -3.92
N LYS A 6 13.99 -26.63 -3.03
CA LYS A 6 14.26 -27.94 -2.40
C LYS A 6 13.19 -28.27 -1.36
N GLU A 7 12.79 -27.30 -0.54
CA GLU A 7 11.70 -27.49 0.43
C GLU A 7 10.36 -27.76 -0.27
N PHE A 8 10.08 -27.08 -1.38
CA PHE A 8 8.87 -27.32 -2.17
C PHE A 8 8.82 -28.73 -2.76
N GLN A 9 9.93 -29.19 -3.34
CA GLN A 9 10.01 -30.54 -3.86
C GLN A 9 9.86 -31.58 -2.75
N TYR A 10 10.42 -31.32 -1.57
CA TYR A 10 10.26 -32.17 -0.39
C TYR A 10 8.79 -32.31 0.05
N LEU A 11 8.02 -31.21 0.08
CA LEU A 11 6.60 -31.24 0.44
C LEU A 11 5.75 -32.03 -0.57
N LEU A 12 6.06 -31.89 -1.87
CA LEU A 12 5.43 -32.65 -2.95
C LEU A 12 5.75 -34.14 -2.88
N ASP A 13 7.04 -34.49 -2.73
CA ASP A 13 7.52 -35.86 -2.74
C ASP A 13 6.95 -36.67 -1.57
N ARG A 14 6.70 -36.01 -0.44
CA ARG A 14 6.09 -36.61 0.75
C ARG A 14 4.55 -36.65 0.70
N LYS A 15 3.92 -36.15 -0.37
CA LYS A 15 2.46 -35.98 -0.51
C LYS A 15 1.83 -35.25 0.68
N ILE A 16 2.58 -34.34 1.31
CA ILE A 16 2.07 -33.55 2.46
C ILE A 16 1.04 -32.55 1.97
N LEU A 17 1.27 -31.98 0.79
CA LEU A 17 0.33 -31.12 0.07
C LEU A 17 0.24 -31.57 -1.38
N SER A 18 -0.96 -31.56 -1.93
CA SER A 18 -1.20 -31.72 -3.35
C SER A 18 -0.65 -30.53 -4.14
N ARG A 19 -0.54 -30.73 -5.46
CA ARG A 19 -0.10 -29.66 -6.37
C ARG A 19 -1.04 -28.46 -6.35
N ASP A 20 -2.35 -28.70 -6.19
CA ASP A 20 -3.36 -27.65 -6.15
C ASP A 20 -3.30 -26.86 -4.84
N GLU A 21 -3.10 -27.53 -3.70
CA GLU A 21 -2.91 -26.86 -2.40
C GLU A 21 -1.64 -25.99 -2.38
N LEU A 22 -0.56 -26.47 -3.01
CA LEU A 22 0.66 -25.67 -3.14
C LEU A 22 0.49 -24.47 -4.06
N ALA A 23 -0.23 -24.63 -5.18
CA ALA A 23 -0.56 -23.52 -6.06
C ALA A 23 -1.40 -22.46 -5.33
N TYR A 24 -2.37 -22.91 -4.53
CA TYR A 24 -3.19 -22.03 -3.69
C TYR A 24 -2.33 -21.26 -2.67
N LEU A 25 -1.48 -21.94 -1.90
CA LEU A 25 -0.58 -21.29 -0.93
C LEU A 25 0.36 -20.28 -1.60
N PHE A 26 0.90 -20.61 -2.78
CA PHE A 26 1.75 -19.69 -3.54
C PHE A 26 0.97 -18.44 -3.97
N GLY A 27 -0.28 -18.60 -4.40
CA GLY A 27 -1.17 -17.48 -4.71
C GLY A 27 -1.40 -16.57 -3.49
N GLN A 28 -1.64 -17.16 -2.31
CA GLN A 28 -1.79 -16.40 -1.06
C GLN A 28 -0.52 -15.63 -0.71
N ILE A 29 0.64 -16.28 -0.77
CA ILE A 29 1.94 -15.66 -0.47
C ILE A 29 2.21 -14.49 -1.42
N ASN A 30 2.00 -14.67 -2.73
CA ASN A 30 2.18 -13.59 -3.71
C ASN A 30 1.23 -12.43 -3.43
N SER A 31 -0.03 -12.70 -3.10
CA SER A 31 -0.99 -11.65 -2.75
C SER A 31 -0.55 -10.85 -1.52
N ILE A 32 0.01 -11.52 -0.50
CA ILE A 32 0.53 -10.86 0.70
C ILE A 32 1.73 -9.98 0.35
N ILE A 33 2.69 -10.51 -0.41
CA ILE A 33 3.89 -9.78 -0.83
C ILE A 33 3.49 -8.56 -1.68
N GLU A 34 2.57 -8.72 -2.63
CA GLU A 34 2.09 -7.61 -3.45
C GLU A 34 1.38 -6.54 -2.63
N ALA A 35 0.57 -6.93 -1.63
CA ALA A 35 -0.08 -6.00 -0.73
C ALA A 35 0.96 -5.22 0.09
N GLU A 36 1.97 -5.89 0.62
CA GLU A 36 3.04 -5.27 1.40
C GLU A 36 3.87 -4.30 0.53
N LEU A 37 4.29 -4.74 -0.66
CA LEU A 37 5.02 -3.89 -1.60
C LEU A 37 4.21 -2.65 -2.02
N LYS A 38 2.89 -2.80 -2.21
CA LYS A 38 2.01 -1.66 -2.49
C LYS A 38 1.96 -0.65 -1.34
N GLN A 39 2.08 -1.09 -0.09
CA GLN A 39 2.11 -0.19 1.06
C GLN A 39 3.43 0.60 1.16
N HIS A 40 4.57 0.00 0.77
CA HIS A 40 5.87 0.68 0.77
C HIS A 40 6.13 1.55 -0.46
N ARG A 41 5.41 1.31 -1.57
CA ARG A 41 5.51 2.09 -2.81
C ARG A 41 4.86 3.46 -2.67
N TRP A 42 5.54 4.50 -3.15
CA TRP A 42 4.90 5.80 -3.39
C TRP A 42 3.94 5.71 -4.57
N ILE A 43 2.67 6.03 -4.32
CA ILE A 43 1.58 5.96 -5.29
C ILE A 43 1.35 7.36 -5.85
N PRO A 44 1.46 7.58 -7.18
CA PRO A 44 1.15 8.86 -7.79
C PRO A 44 -0.34 9.21 -7.62
N VAL A 45 -0.63 10.48 -7.34
CA VAL A 45 -2.01 10.98 -7.26
C VAL A 45 -2.76 10.81 -8.59
N SER A 46 -2.04 10.85 -9.71
CA SER A 46 -2.59 10.58 -11.04
C SER A 46 -2.97 9.12 -11.27
N GLU A 47 -2.39 8.18 -10.51
CA GLU A 47 -2.76 6.76 -10.56
C GLU A 47 -4.05 6.55 -9.75
N ARG A 48 -4.04 6.98 -8.48
CA ARG A 48 -5.21 6.95 -7.61
C ARG A 48 -5.02 7.82 -6.36
N LEU A 49 -6.14 8.16 -5.73
CA LEU A 49 -6.22 8.78 -4.42
C LEU A 49 -6.27 7.73 -3.29
N PRO A 50 -5.92 8.08 -2.04
CA PRO A 50 -6.03 7.17 -0.90
C PRO A 50 -7.48 6.86 -0.59
N GLU A 51 -7.78 5.60 -0.28
CA GLU A 51 -9.16 5.13 -0.08
C GLU A 51 -9.92 5.95 0.97
N GLN A 52 -11.18 6.23 0.65
CA GLN A 52 -12.09 6.91 1.54
C GLN A 52 -12.32 6.04 2.78
N LYS A 53 -11.99 6.57 3.96
CA LYS A 53 -12.16 5.87 5.23
C LYS A 53 -13.46 6.27 5.94
N ASN A 54 -13.80 7.55 5.83
CA ASN A 54 -14.97 8.16 6.48
C ASN A 54 -15.85 8.88 5.44
N SER A 55 -16.94 9.51 5.87
CA SER A 55 -17.89 10.17 4.97
C SER A 55 -17.30 11.24 4.05
N TYR A 56 -16.19 11.88 4.41
CA TYR A 56 -15.60 12.96 3.60
C TYR A 56 -14.07 12.91 3.44
N CYS A 57 -13.34 12.06 4.19
CA CYS A 57 -11.87 12.01 4.13
C CYS A 57 -11.31 10.59 3.98
N SER A 58 -10.12 10.51 3.41
CA SER A 58 -9.25 9.33 3.49
C SER A 58 -8.69 9.13 4.90
N ALA A 59 -8.00 8.01 5.12
CA ALA A 59 -7.06 7.89 6.22
C ALA A 59 -5.92 8.91 6.10
N TRP A 60 -5.25 9.22 7.21
CA TRP A 60 -3.96 9.90 7.19
C TRP A 60 -2.92 9.04 6.47
N VAL A 61 -2.18 9.68 5.58
CA VAL A 61 -1.13 9.07 4.77
C VAL A 61 0.14 9.91 4.84
N VAL A 62 1.27 9.32 4.48
CA VAL A 62 2.46 10.09 4.16
C VAL A 62 2.29 10.59 2.74
N ALA A 63 2.19 11.90 2.57
CA ALA A 63 2.02 12.56 1.28
C ALA A 63 3.30 13.32 0.90
N ARG A 64 3.60 13.40 -0.39
CA ARG A 64 4.80 14.02 -0.91
C ARG A 64 4.48 15.05 -1.99
N ASP A 65 4.99 16.26 -1.82
CA ASP A 65 5.07 17.28 -2.87
C ASP A 65 6.44 17.20 -3.59
N LYS A 66 6.77 18.18 -4.44
CA LYS A 66 8.04 18.11 -5.19
C LYS A 66 9.29 18.31 -4.30
N ARG A 67 9.15 18.84 -3.09
CA ARG A 67 10.25 19.25 -2.21
C ARG A 67 10.36 18.42 -0.94
N THR A 68 9.24 18.02 -0.36
CA THR A 68 9.19 17.38 0.96
C THR A 68 8.04 16.36 1.07
N TRP A 69 8.02 15.64 2.19
CA TRP A 69 6.89 14.81 2.59
C TRP A 69 6.26 15.35 3.88
N THR A 70 4.98 15.07 4.08
CA THR A 70 4.19 15.47 5.24
C THR A 70 3.12 14.42 5.54
N ILE A 71 2.44 14.55 6.69
CA ILE A 71 1.25 13.76 7.00
C ILE A 71 0.04 14.54 6.51
N ALA A 72 -0.74 13.93 5.63
CA ALA A 72 -1.93 14.55 5.03
C ALA A 72 -3.06 13.54 4.86
N GLN A 73 -4.27 14.02 4.67
CA GLN A 73 -5.43 13.25 4.24
C GLN A 73 -6.05 13.91 3.01
N TYR A 74 -6.73 13.13 2.17
CA TYR A 74 -7.48 13.66 1.05
C TYR A 74 -8.95 13.87 1.45
N ASN A 75 -9.42 15.11 1.35
CA ASN A 75 -10.81 15.49 1.52
C ASN A 75 -11.55 15.37 0.19
N TYR A 76 -12.47 14.43 0.13
CA TYR A 76 -13.27 14.11 -1.05
C TYR A 76 -14.38 15.11 -1.34
N GLU A 77 -14.91 15.79 -0.32
CA GLU A 77 -15.97 16.79 -0.46
C GLU A 77 -15.46 18.04 -1.19
N TYR A 78 -14.24 18.48 -0.86
CA TYR A 78 -13.61 19.66 -1.45
C TYR A 78 -12.52 19.32 -2.48
N ALA A 79 -12.36 18.03 -2.80
CA ALA A 79 -11.34 17.52 -3.72
C ALA A 79 -9.92 18.06 -3.45
N ARG A 80 -9.50 18.12 -2.18
CA ARG A 80 -8.23 18.75 -1.76
C ARG A 80 -7.49 17.97 -0.68
N TRP A 81 -6.19 18.22 -0.54
CA TRP A 81 -5.38 17.66 0.55
C TRP A 81 -5.44 18.55 1.79
N GLU A 82 -5.51 17.94 2.98
CA GLU A 82 -5.53 18.59 4.28
C GLU A 82 -4.40 18.03 5.16
N LYS A 83 -3.66 18.89 5.88
CA LYS A 83 -2.55 18.49 6.76
C LYS A 83 -3.02 18.38 8.22
N ASP A 84 -2.27 17.60 9.01
CA ASP A 84 -2.57 17.32 10.44
C ASP A 84 -2.66 18.58 11.32
N HIS A 85 -2.10 19.72 10.88
CA HIS A 85 -1.99 20.92 11.72
C HIS A 85 -2.49 22.23 11.10
N SER A 86 -3.22 22.20 9.98
CA SER A 86 -3.96 23.39 9.53
C SER A 86 -4.92 23.06 8.38
N PRO A 87 -6.24 23.27 8.54
CA PRO A 87 -7.19 23.20 7.43
C PRO A 87 -7.06 24.38 6.45
N TYR A 88 -6.15 25.32 6.70
CA TYR A 88 -5.98 26.58 5.96
C TYR A 88 -4.58 26.78 5.36
N ASP A 89 -3.73 25.74 5.31
CA ASP A 89 -2.35 25.90 4.86
C ASP A 89 -2.25 25.96 3.32
N LEU A 90 -2.41 27.19 2.82
CA LEU A 90 -2.59 27.65 1.45
C LEU A 90 -1.37 27.52 0.50
N SER A 91 -0.41 26.63 0.75
CA SER A 91 0.77 26.53 -0.14
C SER A 91 1.37 25.14 -0.32
N MET A 92 0.53 24.09 -0.29
CA MET A 92 0.97 22.83 -0.88
C MET A 92 1.15 23.05 -2.39
N GLU A 93 2.40 23.01 -2.86
CA GLU A 93 2.63 22.49 -4.21
C GLU A 93 1.82 21.19 -4.31
N ALA A 94 1.04 21.04 -5.39
CA ALA A 94 0.09 19.93 -5.52
C ALA A 94 0.77 18.60 -5.15
N ILE A 95 0.28 17.94 -4.10
CA ILE A 95 0.75 16.61 -3.69
C ILE A 95 0.79 15.73 -4.92
N THR A 96 1.95 15.12 -5.16
CA THR A 96 2.17 14.30 -6.36
C THR A 96 2.10 12.82 -6.05
N HIS A 97 2.46 12.43 -4.82
CA HIS A 97 2.52 11.04 -4.41
C HIS A 97 2.07 10.86 -2.96
N TRP A 98 1.64 9.66 -2.60
CA TRP A 98 1.30 9.29 -1.23
C TRP A 98 1.63 7.81 -0.95
N LYS A 99 1.71 7.44 0.32
CA LYS A 99 1.75 6.03 0.77
C LYS A 99 1.07 5.88 2.13
N PRO A 100 0.44 4.73 2.42
CA PRO A 100 -0.22 4.51 3.71
C PRO A 100 0.76 4.60 4.89
N ILE A 101 0.28 5.08 6.04
CA ILE A 101 1.01 4.99 7.30
C ILE A 101 0.79 3.58 7.86
N ILE A 102 1.84 2.78 7.90
CA ILE A 102 1.85 1.48 8.57
C ILE A 102 2.37 1.72 9.98
N LEU A 103 1.49 1.68 10.98
CA LEU A 103 1.93 1.64 12.38
C LEU A 103 2.22 0.17 12.74
N PRO A 104 3.39 -0.16 13.32
CA PRO A 104 3.70 -1.49 13.80
C PRO A 104 2.81 -1.92 14.97
#